data_AF-A0A7C3LFY1-F1
#
_entry.id   AF-A0A7C3LFY1-F1
#
_cell.length_a   1.000
_cell.length_b   1.000
_cell.length_c   1.000
_cell.angle_alpha   90.00
_cell.angle_beta   90.00
_cell.angle_gamma   90.00
#
_symmetry.space_group_name_H-M   'P 1'
#
loop_
_entity.id
_entity.type
_entity.pdbx_description
1 polymer ?
#
loop_
_entity_poly.entity_id
_entity_poly.type
_entity_poly.pdbx_seq_one_letter_code
_entity_poly.pdbx_strand_id
1 'polypeptide(L)'
;NTTVAPRPTNTSPAPESSPTPPPAPTAAPTTAPLPQSLSPSSPPPPGALIQVNIDSSVGVLLDEFPEEMRDRVAEAVIAQPEDVWLARARRQLRLTKNRLNFRNFVYEDKGQLPLPPRELWDIQLDTAGPRRETIQGHDLVLLDYSFTSTLLTDQESIAQAEPALSKEGAVWEEFFAFPADPDMLLQRTDNACVNEAGFPPNSFDSENIWHFYNFECAADSGGALGCHRTQLATFDCREALSLFVGVIETDVRWERLTWDDALADQARVGLIANPEQPDLAVVGDDLETNRVVYRYFTPDNCAIQEEAVGGEGWRRLLQFDATVHNVGGATLHIGSAKAEDPENNVFDYNACHDHLHYSNYGEFFLADQTELNGSKQAFCVQSTTRPSNNEWSPLTHPYSCTFQGVQAGWADEYVAGLDAQWIDITDLDVPPDGRTVGLGFTSNGDKFMCEGTLITDENGEALWEPSGFVTEDGESINRPQCDFIENWDVNNEEVRDVFVPQTGSFVTAACANDESGPKRNCGFTELELTADDRFCEPGENVDLTVSLPQPAAPQVLRVCEWSAALGVGVACAFEDALLNQTIAADTAVSFTCPLIRDAAEDADVEGGYSLYVAPLWPEDDGELVVNRNR
;
A
#
# COMPACT_ATOMS: atom_id res chain seq x y z
N ASN A 1 47.94 -34.42 -29.19
CA ASN A 1 47.60 -35.76 -29.72
C ASN A 1 46.12 -36.02 -29.44
N THR A 2 45.22 -35.76 -30.39
CA THR A 2 44.89 -36.59 -31.58
C THR A 2 43.96 -37.76 -31.18
N THR A 3 42.81 -38.03 -31.83
CA THR A 3 42.33 -37.56 -33.15
C THR A 3 40.86 -37.96 -33.42
N VAL A 4 40.15 -37.11 -34.17
CA VAL A 4 39.23 -37.43 -35.31
C VAL A 4 37.78 -37.88 -35.07
N ALA A 5 36.91 -37.18 -35.81
CA ALA A 5 35.47 -37.31 -36.07
C ALA A 5 35.05 -38.62 -36.81
N PRO A 6 33.74 -38.87 -37.06
CA PRO A 6 33.07 -38.25 -38.22
C PRO A 6 31.55 -37.91 -38.09
N ARG A 7 31.06 -37.05 -38.99
CA ARG A 7 29.63 -36.87 -39.39
C ARG A 7 29.22 -38.05 -40.32
N PRO A 8 27.92 -38.39 -40.55
CA PRO A 8 27.08 -37.56 -41.45
C PRO A 8 25.51 -37.68 -41.40
N THR A 9 24.86 -36.77 -42.15
CA THR A 9 23.60 -36.88 -42.95
C THR A 9 22.20 -37.07 -42.34
N ASN A 10 21.45 -35.96 -42.32
CA ASN A 10 20.11 -35.72 -42.92
C ASN A 10 19.29 -36.88 -43.52
N THR A 11 17.99 -36.89 -43.21
CA THR A 11 16.87 -36.95 -44.20
C THR A 11 15.60 -36.23 -43.69
N SER A 12 15.16 -35.18 -44.38
CA SER A 12 13.76 -34.68 -44.43
C SER A 12 13.17 -35.02 -45.81
N PRO A 13 11.84 -35.21 -45.98
CA PRO A 13 10.82 -34.14 -46.03
C PRO A 13 9.56 -34.48 -45.17
N ALA A 14 8.78 -33.56 -44.59
CA ALA A 14 8.01 -32.42 -45.13
C ALA A 14 6.86 -32.81 -46.10
N PRO A 15 5.70 -32.12 -46.13
CA PRO A 15 5.17 -31.08 -45.21
C PRO A 15 3.75 -31.36 -44.67
N GLU A 16 3.27 -30.62 -43.66
CA GLU A 16 1.86 -30.22 -43.60
C GLU A 16 1.63 -28.97 -42.70
N SER A 17 0.71 -28.12 -43.16
CA SER A 17 0.19 -26.86 -42.58
C SER A 17 0.77 -26.32 -41.26
N SER A 18 1.40 -25.15 -41.35
CA SER A 18 1.61 -24.24 -40.22
C SER A 18 0.28 -23.84 -39.56
N PRO A 19 0.12 -23.95 -38.23
CA PRO A 19 -0.83 -23.13 -37.51
C PRO A 19 -0.38 -21.66 -37.62
N THR A 20 -1.37 -20.77 -37.76
CA THR A 20 -1.22 -19.32 -37.85
C THR A 20 -0.40 -18.79 -36.66
N PRO A 21 0.44 -17.74 -36.82
CA PRO A 21 0.92 -17.00 -35.65
C PRO A 21 -0.28 -16.56 -34.80
N PRO A 22 -0.13 -16.47 -33.46
CA PRO A 22 -1.15 -15.83 -32.65
C PRO A 22 -1.43 -14.43 -33.23
N PRO A 23 -2.70 -13.98 -33.25
CA PRO A 23 -2.99 -12.62 -33.70
C PRO A 23 -2.15 -11.64 -32.88
N ALA A 24 -1.54 -10.66 -33.56
CA ALA A 24 -0.99 -9.50 -32.87
C ALA A 24 -2.09 -8.93 -31.95
N PRO A 25 -1.76 -8.51 -30.71
CA PRO A 25 -2.76 -8.17 -29.70
C PRO A 25 -3.81 -7.24 -30.31
N THR A 26 -5.03 -7.75 -30.38
CA THR A 26 -6.18 -6.98 -30.83
C THR A 26 -6.23 -5.75 -29.95
N ALA A 27 -6.35 -4.56 -30.56
CA ALA A 27 -6.41 -3.31 -29.80
C ALA A 27 -7.42 -3.46 -28.65
N ALA A 28 -7.02 -3.02 -27.46
CA ALA A 28 -7.87 -3.01 -26.28
C ALA A 28 -9.27 -2.46 -26.65
N PRO A 29 -10.36 -2.97 -26.05
CA PRO A 29 -11.65 -2.32 -26.18
C PRO A 29 -11.44 -0.84 -25.85
N THR A 30 -11.86 0.03 -26.78
CA THR A 30 -11.70 1.48 -26.60
C THR A 30 -12.24 1.84 -25.24
N THR A 31 -11.37 2.44 -24.42
CA THR A 31 -11.77 3.24 -23.27
C THR A 31 -13.04 4.00 -23.62
N ALA A 32 -14.06 3.90 -22.77
CA ALA A 32 -15.11 4.89 -22.82
C ALA A 32 -14.40 6.25 -22.76
N PRO A 33 -14.65 7.18 -23.70
CA PRO A 33 -14.03 8.48 -23.59
C PRO A 33 -14.52 9.08 -22.28
N LEU A 34 -13.58 9.37 -21.36
CA LEU A 34 -13.84 10.21 -20.19
C LEU A 34 -14.77 11.36 -20.65
N PRO A 35 -15.89 11.61 -19.96
CA PRO A 35 -16.85 12.60 -20.40
C PRO A 35 -16.11 13.90 -20.69
N GLN A 36 -16.21 14.37 -21.95
CA GLN A 36 -15.48 15.54 -22.41
C GLN A 36 -15.76 16.67 -21.44
N SER A 37 -14.69 17.23 -20.84
CA SER A 37 -14.81 18.22 -19.77
C SER A 37 -15.85 19.26 -20.12
N LEU A 38 -16.99 19.19 -19.44
CA LEU A 38 -18.03 20.20 -19.57
C LEU A 38 -17.41 21.46 -18.97
N SER A 39 -17.12 22.44 -19.83
CA SER A 39 -16.61 23.74 -19.39
C SER A 39 -17.51 24.23 -18.26
N PRO A 40 -17.00 24.42 -17.04
CA PRO A 40 -17.86 24.59 -15.87
C PRO A 40 -18.75 25.84 -16.07
N SER A 41 -20.04 25.69 -15.73
CA SER A 41 -21.03 26.77 -15.80
C SER A 41 -20.64 27.98 -14.95
N SER A 42 -19.87 27.73 -13.91
CA SER A 42 -19.33 28.70 -12.97
C SER A 42 -17.80 28.83 -13.14
N PRO A 43 -17.24 30.05 -13.09
CA PRO A 43 -15.80 30.27 -13.19
C PRO A 43 -15.05 29.70 -11.97
N PRO A 44 -13.73 29.44 -12.08
CA PRO A 44 -12.90 29.10 -10.93
C PRO A 44 -13.06 30.10 -9.79
N PRO A 45 -12.99 29.65 -8.52
CA PRO A 45 -12.71 30.55 -7.42
C PRO A 45 -11.30 31.16 -7.62
N PRO A 46 -10.97 32.29 -6.97
CA PRO A 46 -9.64 32.88 -7.06
C PRO A 46 -8.58 31.87 -6.62
N GLY A 47 -7.61 31.60 -7.50
CA GLY A 47 -6.59 30.58 -7.28
C GLY A 47 -5.35 31.07 -6.53
N ALA A 48 -4.52 30.12 -6.12
CA ALA A 48 -3.27 30.36 -5.45
C ALA A 48 -2.19 29.34 -5.80
N LEU A 49 -0.97 29.84 -5.96
CA LEU A 49 0.23 29.07 -6.29
C LEU A 49 1.20 29.09 -5.11
N ILE A 50 1.72 27.92 -4.74
CA ILE A 50 2.76 27.75 -3.74
C ILE A 50 3.84 26.85 -4.35
N GLN A 51 5.09 27.33 -4.41
CA GLN A 51 6.23 26.50 -4.82
C GLN A 51 6.63 25.59 -3.66
N VAL A 52 6.93 24.34 -3.98
CA VAL A 52 7.45 23.33 -3.06
C VAL A 52 8.88 23.00 -3.45
N ASN A 53 9.80 22.93 -2.50
CA ASN A 53 11.16 22.45 -2.71
C ASN A 53 11.61 21.57 -1.54
N ILE A 54 12.36 20.50 -1.84
CA ILE A 54 13.04 19.66 -0.85
C ILE A 54 14.42 19.30 -1.42
N ASP A 55 15.48 19.56 -0.68
CA ASP A 55 16.83 19.06 -0.99
C ASP A 55 17.16 17.91 -0.02
N SER A 56 17.46 16.72 -0.53
CA SER A 56 17.64 15.51 0.30
C SER A 56 18.63 14.53 -0.32
N SER A 57 18.89 13.42 0.37
CA SER A 57 19.70 12.30 -0.09
C SER A 57 18.91 11.01 0.09
N VAL A 58 18.96 10.11 -0.88
CA VAL A 58 18.37 8.76 -0.80
C VAL A 58 19.43 7.72 -1.11
N GLY A 59 19.32 6.51 -0.56
CA GLY A 59 20.37 5.52 -0.61
C GLY A 59 19.92 4.06 -0.52
N VAL A 60 20.93 3.19 -0.46
CA VAL A 60 20.82 1.77 -0.17
C VAL A 60 21.78 1.42 0.96
N LEU A 61 21.27 0.80 2.01
CA LEU A 61 22.03 0.36 3.18
C LEU A 61 22.84 -0.90 2.86
N LEU A 62 24.15 -0.85 3.08
CA LEU A 62 25.07 -1.98 2.84
C LEU A 62 25.30 -2.83 4.09
N ASP A 63 24.83 -2.39 5.26
CA ASP A 63 25.12 -3.04 6.54
C ASP A 63 24.61 -4.48 6.64
N GLU A 64 23.51 -4.77 5.94
CA GLU A 64 22.83 -6.07 5.94
C GLU A 64 23.53 -7.11 5.04
N PHE A 65 24.59 -6.71 4.31
CA PHE A 65 25.44 -7.60 3.52
C PHE A 65 26.74 -7.99 4.27
N PRO A 66 27.24 -9.23 4.09
CA PRO A 66 28.56 -9.65 4.57
C PRO A 66 29.66 -8.68 4.13
N GLU A 67 30.64 -8.42 5.01
CA GLU A 67 31.70 -7.43 4.79
C GLU A 67 32.44 -7.67 3.46
N GLU A 68 32.75 -8.93 3.12
CA GLU A 68 33.39 -9.31 1.86
C GLU A 68 32.56 -9.04 0.58
N MET A 69 31.24 -8.81 0.70
CA MET A 69 30.36 -8.50 -0.44
C MET A 69 30.15 -7.00 -0.65
N ARG A 70 30.31 -6.17 0.38
CA ARG A 70 29.86 -4.76 0.37
C ARG A 70 30.49 -3.93 -0.74
N ASP A 71 31.76 -4.18 -1.07
CA ASP A 71 32.45 -3.49 -2.17
C ASP A 71 31.77 -3.75 -3.53
N ARG A 72 31.46 -5.02 -3.83
CA ARG A 72 30.78 -5.41 -5.08
C ARG A 72 29.33 -4.93 -5.12
N VAL A 73 28.62 -5.01 -4.00
CA VAL A 73 27.24 -4.52 -3.88
C VAL A 73 27.21 -3.00 -4.07
N ALA A 74 28.14 -2.26 -3.48
CA ALA A 74 28.27 -0.83 -3.70
C ALA A 74 28.56 -0.48 -5.17
N GLU A 75 29.47 -1.21 -5.84
CA GLU A 75 29.73 -1.04 -7.27
C GLU A 75 28.47 -1.29 -8.12
N ALA A 76 27.67 -2.31 -7.79
CA ALA A 76 26.42 -2.62 -8.49
C ALA A 76 25.35 -1.54 -8.26
N VAL A 77 25.14 -1.09 -7.02
CA VAL A 77 24.20 0.00 -6.68
C VAL A 77 24.61 1.33 -7.33
N ILE A 78 25.91 1.66 -7.37
CA ILE A 78 26.44 2.85 -8.07
C ILE A 78 26.19 2.75 -9.58
N ALA A 79 26.16 1.55 -10.15
CA ALA A 79 25.90 1.31 -11.57
C ALA A 79 24.40 1.22 -11.94
N GLN A 80 23.48 1.27 -10.96
CA GLN A 80 22.04 1.27 -11.23
C GLN A 80 21.61 2.51 -12.04
N PRO A 81 20.62 2.37 -12.94
CA PRO A 81 20.20 3.44 -13.83
C PRO A 81 19.41 4.53 -13.09
N GLU A 82 19.27 5.67 -13.75
CA GLU A 82 18.69 6.91 -13.20
C GLU A 82 17.25 6.73 -12.70
N ASP A 83 16.45 5.93 -13.40
CA ASP A 83 15.05 5.66 -13.09
C ASP A 83 14.85 4.88 -11.77
N VAL A 84 15.78 4.00 -11.41
CA VAL A 84 15.78 3.29 -10.11
C VAL A 84 16.06 4.27 -8.96
N TRP A 85 16.96 5.23 -9.16
CA TRP A 85 17.23 6.29 -8.18
C TRP A 85 16.07 7.29 -8.07
N LEU A 86 15.44 7.66 -9.18
CA LEU A 86 14.20 8.46 -9.18
C LEU A 86 13.06 7.73 -8.44
N ALA A 87 12.93 6.42 -8.61
CA ALA A 87 11.94 5.61 -7.89
C ALA A 87 12.20 5.62 -6.37
N ARG A 88 13.45 5.47 -5.92
CA ARG A 88 13.82 5.62 -4.50
C ARG A 88 13.51 7.00 -3.95
N ALA A 89 13.88 8.07 -4.66
CA ALA A 89 13.55 9.44 -4.24
C ALA A 89 12.04 9.64 -4.10
N ARG A 90 11.23 9.12 -5.02
CA ARG A 90 9.75 9.12 -4.90
C ARG A 90 9.25 8.35 -3.68
N ARG A 91 9.86 7.21 -3.33
CA ARG A 91 9.51 6.45 -2.12
C ARG A 91 9.86 7.21 -0.84
N GLN A 92 11.04 7.86 -0.78
CA GLN A 92 11.39 8.72 0.36
C GLN A 92 10.42 9.91 0.49
N LEU A 93 10.06 10.58 -0.61
CA LEU A 93 9.07 11.67 -0.62
C LEU A 93 7.66 11.21 -0.21
N ARG A 94 7.27 9.96 -0.53
CA ARG A 94 5.98 9.33 -0.13
C ARG A 94 5.81 9.31 1.40
N LEU A 95 6.91 9.30 2.17
CA LEU A 95 6.92 9.33 3.63
C LEU A 95 6.44 10.67 4.23
N THR A 96 6.36 11.75 3.44
CA THR A 96 5.82 13.03 3.93
C THR A 96 4.30 13.00 4.18
N LYS A 97 3.60 12.04 3.57
CA LYS A 97 2.14 12.07 3.43
C LYS A 97 1.41 12.13 4.78
N ASN A 98 1.72 11.21 5.70
CA ASN A 98 1.01 11.13 6.99
C ASN A 98 1.02 12.47 7.72
N ARG A 99 2.22 13.05 7.91
CA ARG A 99 2.38 14.36 8.56
C ARG A 99 1.67 15.49 7.81
N LEU A 100 1.82 15.59 6.49
CA LEU A 100 1.30 16.74 5.73
C LEU A 100 -0.22 16.70 5.52
N ASN A 101 -0.80 15.51 5.38
CA ASN A 101 -2.23 15.30 5.18
C ASN A 101 -3.00 15.29 6.51
N PHE A 102 -2.36 14.93 7.63
CA PHE A 102 -2.97 14.94 8.97
C PHE A 102 -2.36 16.02 9.87
N ARG A 103 -1.83 17.09 9.26
CA ARG A 103 -1.08 18.19 9.90
C ARG A 103 -1.87 18.93 10.99
N ASN A 104 -3.20 18.97 10.86
CA ASN A 104 -4.15 19.51 11.81
C ASN A 104 -4.26 18.70 13.13
N PHE A 105 -3.69 17.49 13.19
CA PHE A 105 -3.55 16.72 14.43
C PHE A 105 -2.19 16.95 15.12
N VAL A 106 -1.22 17.56 14.40
CA VAL A 106 0.10 17.94 14.93
C VAL A 106 0.10 19.37 15.47
N TYR A 107 -0.71 20.26 14.88
CA TYR A 107 -0.74 21.69 15.20
C TYR A 107 -2.17 22.19 15.48
N GLU A 108 -2.34 22.99 16.54
CA GLU A 108 -3.65 23.57 16.91
C GLU A 108 -4.13 24.68 15.95
N ASP A 109 -3.23 25.36 15.23
CA ASP A 109 -3.49 26.58 14.46
C ASP A 109 -3.21 26.46 12.95
N LYS A 110 -3.04 25.23 12.44
CA LYS A 110 -2.68 24.93 11.04
C LYS A 110 -3.52 23.79 10.47
N GLY A 111 -3.87 23.91 9.20
CA GLY A 111 -4.50 22.86 8.41
C GLY A 111 -3.51 21.99 7.63
N GLN A 112 -4.07 21.17 6.74
CA GLN A 112 -3.33 20.28 5.86
C GLN A 112 -2.50 21.06 4.82
N LEU A 113 -1.33 20.53 4.45
CA LEU A 113 -0.44 21.12 3.46
C LEU A 113 0.21 20.01 2.61
N PRO A 114 -0.60 19.22 1.86
CA PRO A 114 -0.13 18.05 1.13
C PRO A 114 0.87 18.41 0.02
N LEU A 115 1.78 17.49 -0.31
CA LEU A 115 2.51 17.56 -1.58
C LEU A 115 1.52 17.53 -2.77
N PRO A 116 1.82 18.20 -3.89
CA PRO A 116 1.03 18.07 -5.12
C PRO A 116 0.98 16.62 -5.64
N PRO A 117 0.07 16.29 -6.57
CA PRO A 117 0.00 15.00 -7.25
C PRO A 117 1.34 14.59 -7.89
N ARG A 118 1.59 13.28 -7.97
CA ARG A 118 2.92 12.72 -8.33
C ARG A 118 3.36 13.05 -9.75
N GLU A 119 2.43 13.26 -10.68
CA GLU A 119 2.74 13.71 -12.04
C GLU A 119 3.35 15.12 -12.11
N LEU A 120 3.22 15.92 -11.05
CA LEU A 120 3.84 17.25 -10.92
C LEU A 120 5.18 17.23 -10.19
N TRP A 121 5.74 16.06 -9.87
CA TRP A 121 7.00 15.94 -9.13
C TRP A 121 8.19 16.00 -10.08
N ASP A 122 8.87 17.16 -10.10
CA ASP A 122 10.17 17.29 -10.77
C ASP A 122 11.29 16.94 -9.77
N ILE A 123 11.98 15.83 -10.03
CA ILE A 123 13.09 15.35 -9.19
C ILE A 123 14.34 15.36 -10.04
N GLN A 124 15.32 16.16 -9.63
CA GLN A 124 16.62 16.28 -10.27
C GLN A 124 17.68 15.62 -9.38
N LEU A 125 18.32 14.56 -9.87
CA LEU A 125 19.41 13.88 -9.18
C LEU A 125 20.73 14.65 -9.35
N ASP A 126 21.63 14.62 -8.36
CA ASP A 126 22.93 15.29 -8.50
C ASP A 126 23.78 14.63 -9.61
N THR A 127 24.20 15.47 -10.56
CA THR A 127 25.16 15.17 -11.62
C THR A 127 26.51 14.58 -11.15
N ALA A 128 26.85 14.70 -9.87
CA ALA A 128 27.98 14.02 -9.25
C ALA A 128 27.82 12.48 -9.24
N GLY A 129 26.57 11.98 -9.27
CA GLY A 129 26.24 10.56 -9.23
C GLY A 129 26.32 9.93 -7.83
N PRO A 130 25.86 8.67 -7.70
CA PRO A 130 25.81 7.99 -6.42
C PRO A 130 27.22 7.74 -5.85
N ARG A 131 27.36 7.92 -4.53
CA ARG A 131 28.62 7.79 -3.78
C ARG A 131 28.44 6.84 -2.59
N ARG A 132 29.50 6.12 -2.22
CA ARG A 132 29.53 5.37 -0.95
C ARG A 132 30.04 6.27 0.17
N GLU A 133 29.30 6.34 1.27
CA GLU A 133 29.57 7.20 2.43
C GLU A 133 29.10 6.53 3.73
N THR A 134 29.58 7.02 4.88
CA THR A 134 29.16 6.55 6.20
C THR A 134 28.31 7.60 6.92
N ILE A 135 27.04 7.29 7.20
CA ILE A 135 26.14 8.14 7.99
C ILE A 135 25.86 7.46 9.33
N GLN A 136 26.11 8.17 10.44
CA GLN A 136 25.86 7.70 11.82
C GLN A 136 26.54 6.36 12.22
N GLY A 137 27.39 5.80 11.36
CA GLY A 137 28.05 4.50 11.54
C GLY A 137 27.67 3.47 10.46
N HIS A 138 26.60 3.74 9.70
CA HIS A 138 26.08 2.89 8.64
C HIS A 138 26.81 3.10 7.32
N ASP A 139 27.13 2.00 6.64
CA ASP A 139 27.72 1.99 5.30
C ASP A 139 26.62 2.05 4.24
N LEU A 140 26.59 3.12 3.43
CA LEU A 140 25.51 3.41 2.49
C LEU A 140 26.07 3.79 1.10
N VAL A 141 25.33 3.48 0.04
CA VAL A 141 25.44 4.24 -1.22
C VAL A 141 24.32 5.27 -1.25
N LEU A 142 24.65 6.54 -1.45
CA LEU A 142 23.73 7.68 -1.44
C LEU A 142 23.79 8.45 -2.75
N LEU A 143 22.66 9.03 -3.15
CA LEU A 143 22.55 10.04 -4.19
C LEU A 143 21.71 11.21 -3.67
N ASP A 144 22.27 12.41 -3.78
CA ASP A 144 21.58 13.65 -3.45
C ASP A 144 20.59 14.00 -4.57
N TYR A 145 19.46 14.62 -4.23
CA TYR A 145 18.46 15.08 -5.18
C TYR A 145 17.78 16.36 -4.69
N SER A 146 17.34 17.19 -5.64
CA SER A 146 16.42 18.29 -5.40
C SER A 146 15.05 17.97 -6.00
N PHE A 147 14.02 18.00 -5.17
CA PHE A 147 12.62 17.93 -5.60
C PHE A 147 12.04 19.33 -5.71
N THR A 148 11.29 19.60 -6.78
CA THR A 148 10.45 20.79 -6.90
C THR A 148 9.05 20.43 -7.41
N SER A 149 8.05 21.22 -7.00
CA SER A 149 6.69 21.12 -7.52
C SER A 149 5.91 22.42 -7.30
N THR A 150 4.68 22.50 -7.83
CA THR A 150 3.78 23.65 -7.64
C THR A 150 2.41 23.19 -7.15
N LEU A 151 2.08 23.56 -5.92
CA LEU A 151 0.77 23.38 -5.31
C LEU A 151 -0.16 24.49 -5.82
N LEU A 152 -1.25 24.11 -6.47
CA LEU A 152 -2.32 24.98 -6.94
C LEU A 152 -3.59 24.65 -6.17
N THR A 153 -4.22 25.67 -5.58
CA THR A 153 -5.42 25.56 -4.73
C THR A 153 -6.25 26.84 -4.80
N ASP A 154 -7.29 26.97 -3.99
CA ASP A 154 -8.06 28.21 -3.81
C ASP A 154 -7.30 29.24 -2.94
N GLN A 155 -7.70 30.52 -3.03
CA GLN A 155 -7.04 31.60 -2.29
C GLN A 155 -7.43 31.68 -0.79
N GLU A 156 -8.57 31.14 -0.39
CA GLU A 156 -9.15 31.29 0.95
C GLU A 156 -8.63 30.25 1.96
N SER A 157 -8.29 29.03 1.52
CA SER A 157 -7.76 27.98 2.39
C SER A 157 -6.30 28.18 2.82
N ILE A 158 -5.49 28.94 2.08
CA ILE A 158 -4.04 29.08 2.33
C ILE A 158 -3.72 29.51 3.76
N ALA A 159 -4.39 30.57 4.25
CA ALA A 159 -4.11 31.12 5.57
C ALA A 159 -4.63 30.23 6.71
N GLN A 160 -5.48 29.24 6.39
CA GLN A 160 -5.97 28.20 7.29
C GLN A 160 -5.01 27.01 7.29
N ALA A 161 -4.50 26.61 6.12
CA ALA A 161 -3.45 25.60 5.97
C ALA A 161 -2.15 26.01 6.66
N GLU A 162 -1.65 27.22 6.35
CA GLU A 162 -0.44 27.77 6.92
C GLU A 162 -0.54 29.30 7.07
N PRO A 163 -0.76 29.83 8.29
CA PRO A 163 -0.84 31.27 8.53
C PRO A 163 0.38 32.06 8.03
N ALA A 164 1.59 31.45 8.01
CA ALA A 164 2.79 32.08 7.47
C ALA A 164 2.69 32.38 5.96
N LEU A 165 1.98 31.54 5.17
CA LEU A 165 1.83 31.68 3.72
C LEU A 165 0.70 32.64 3.29
N SER A 166 0.10 33.37 4.24
CA SER A 166 -0.98 34.34 4.01
C SER A 166 -0.64 35.53 3.10
N LYS A 167 0.60 35.66 2.61
CA LYS A 167 1.06 36.73 1.72
C LYS A 167 2.01 36.20 0.65
N GLU A 168 1.94 36.79 -0.54
CA GLU A 168 2.91 36.53 -1.61
C GLU A 168 4.34 36.87 -1.17
N GLY A 169 5.31 36.03 -1.58
CA GLY A 169 6.70 36.06 -1.16
C GLY A 169 6.97 35.59 0.27
N ALA A 170 5.95 35.10 0.99
CA ALA A 170 6.14 34.47 2.30
C ALA A 170 6.57 33.01 2.15
N VAL A 171 7.33 32.54 3.13
CA VAL A 171 7.97 31.22 3.15
C VAL A 171 7.63 30.50 4.46
N TRP A 172 7.40 29.20 4.38
CA TRP A 172 7.31 28.28 5.51
C TRP A 172 8.25 27.09 5.25
N GLU A 173 8.95 26.64 6.28
CA GLU A 173 9.88 25.50 6.23
C GLU A 173 9.43 24.49 7.29
N GLU A 174 9.23 23.24 6.87
CA GLU A 174 8.78 22.15 7.75
C GLU A 174 9.81 21.04 7.83
N PHE A 175 10.39 20.88 9.01
CA PHE A 175 11.40 19.85 9.29
C PHE A 175 10.86 18.44 9.04
N PHE A 176 11.68 17.61 8.39
CA PHE A 176 11.54 16.17 8.28
C PHE A 176 12.84 15.46 8.61
N ALA A 177 12.72 14.33 9.30
CA ALA A 177 13.74 13.29 9.32
C ALA A 177 13.26 12.14 8.42
N PHE A 178 14.06 11.76 7.42
CA PHE A 178 13.84 10.59 6.57
C PHE A 178 14.83 9.46 6.92
N PRO A 179 14.46 8.19 6.68
CA PRO A 179 15.44 7.13 6.53
C PRO A 179 16.36 7.42 5.33
N ALA A 180 17.65 7.13 5.47
CA ALA A 180 18.61 7.25 4.39
C ALA A 180 18.32 6.25 3.25
N ASP A 181 17.88 5.04 3.59
CA ASP A 181 17.33 4.03 2.67
C ASP A 181 15.85 3.82 3.02
N PRO A 182 14.89 4.25 2.17
CA PRO A 182 13.46 4.22 2.46
C PRO A 182 12.84 2.83 2.35
N ASP A 183 13.57 1.84 1.83
CA ASP A 183 13.05 0.50 1.60
C ASP A 183 13.15 -0.34 2.90
N MET A 184 12.29 -1.35 3.02
CA MET A 184 12.27 -2.29 4.17
C MET A 184 12.21 -1.62 5.57
N LEU A 185 11.45 -0.53 5.70
CA LEU A 185 11.45 0.27 6.93
C LEU A 185 10.96 -0.52 8.16
N LEU A 186 9.85 -1.25 8.06
CA LEU A 186 9.32 -2.09 9.15
C LEU A 186 10.35 -3.13 9.61
N GLN A 187 10.96 -3.83 8.66
CA GLN A 187 12.00 -4.84 8.92
C GLN A 187 13.28 -4.27 9.55
N ARG A 188 13.45 -2.95 9.54
CA ARG A 188 14.65 -2.25 10.04
C ARG A 188 14.41 -1.50 11.34
N THR A 189 13.22 -0.96 11.57
CA THR A 189 12.89 -0.19 12.78
C THR A 189 11.90 -0.86 13.71
N ASP A 190 11.38 -2.04 13.35
CA ASP A 190 10.11 -2.58 13.88
C ASP A 190 9.03 -1.47 13.82
N ASN A 191 8.06 -1.50 14.74
CA ASN A 191 6.99 -0.49 14.83
C ASN A 191 7.48 0.94 15.18
N ALA A 192 8.76 1.20 15.44
CA ALA A 192 9.22 2.49 16.00
C ALA A 192 8.82 3.73 15.18
N CYS A 193 8.71 3.59 13.86
CA CYS A 193 8.33 4.66 12.94
C CYS A 193 6.88 4.59 12.43
N VAL A 194 6.07 3.66 12.96
CA VAL A 194 4.69 3.40 12.56
C VAL A 194 3.73 4.12 13.51
N ASN A 195 2.85 4.95 12.97
CA ASN A 195 1.78 5.64 13.69
C ASN A 195 0.41 5.02 13.42
N GLU A 196 0.01 4.08 14.26
CA GLU A 196 -1.28 3.38 14.25
C GLU A 196 -2.44 4.23 14.85
N ALA A 197 -2.17 5.46 15.31
CA ALA A 197 -3.19 6.31 15.92
C ALA A 197 -4.30 6.67 14.91
N GLY A 198 -5.56 6.42 15.28
CA GLY A 198 -6.71 6.65 14.40
C GLY A 198 -6.96 5.56 13.34
N PHE A 199 -6.17 4.49 13.31
CA PHE A 199 -6.37 3.33 12.43
C PHE A 199 -6.84 2.09 13.21
N PRO A 200 -7.54 1.13 12.56
CA PRO A 200 -7.85 -0.16 13.17
C PRO A 200 -6.55 -0.92 13.52
N PRO A 201 -6.49 -1.69 14.62
CA PRO A 201 -5.38 -2.60 14.87
C PRO A 201 -5.12 -3.54 13.69
N ASN A 202 -3.85 -3.88 13.42
CA ASN A 202 -3.41 -4.76 12.32
C ASN A 202 -3.65 -4.19 10.90
N SER A 203 -3.73 -2.87 10.77
CA SER A 203 -3.95 -2.19 9.47
C SER A 203 -2.67 -1.83 8.70
N PHE A 204 -1.53 -2.44 9.02
CA PHE A 204 -0.29 -2.20 8.28
C PHE A 204 0.46 -3.49 8.00
N ASP A 205 1.26 -3.47 6.94
CA ASP A 205 2.26 -4.47 6.60
C ASP A 205 3.50 -3.78 6.01
N SER A 206 4.52 -4.55 5.62
CA SER A 206 5.78 -4.01 5.10
C SER A 206 5.64 -3.12 3.86
N GLU A 207 4.57 -3.26 3.08
CA GLU A 207 4.39 -2.60 1.79
C GLU A 207 3.62 -1.28 1.90
N ASN A 208 2.91 -1.06 3.03
CA ASN A 208 2.10 0.14 3.25
C ASN A 208 2.61 1.14 4.31
N ILE A 209 3.75 0.86 4.96
CA ILE A 209 4.37 1.66 6.04
C ILE A 209 4.47 3.16 5.75
N TRP A 210 4.71 3.54 4.50
CA TRP A 210 4.76 4.95 4.08
C TRP A 210 3.49 5.75 4.43
N HIS A 211 2.34 5.08 4.56
CA HIS A 211 1.06 5.69 4.94
C HIS A 211 1.01 6.00 6.45
N PHE A 212 1.80 5.29 7.25
CA PHE A 212 1.88 5.37 8.71
C PHE A 212 3.14 6.09 9.23
N TYR A 213 4.06 6.46 8.34
CA TYR A 213 5.37 6.97 8.74
C TYR A 213 5.27 8.25 9.58
N ASN A 214 5.81 8.21 10.79
CA ASN A 214 5.93 9.39 11.65
C ASN A 214 7.25 9.37 12.43
N PHE A 215 8.15 10.30 12.09
CA PHE A 215 9.45 10.45 12.74
C PHE A 215 9.40 11.01 14.17
N GLU A 216 8.24 11.46 14.64
CA GLU A 216 8.02 11.97 16.00
C GLU A 216 7.45 10.88 16.95
N CYS A 217 7.25 9.64 16.48
CA CYS A 217 6.84 8.54 17.35
C CYS A 217 7.89 8.20 18.41
N ALA A 218 7.42 8.03 19.64
CA ALA A 218 8.21 7.70 20.82
C ALA A 218 7.89 6.29 21.33
N ALA A 219 8.88 5.60 21.90
CA ALA A 219 8.78 4.19 22.29
C ALA A 219 7.59 3.89 23.23
N ASP A 220 7.27 4.81 24.14
CA ASP A 220 6.18 4.69 25.13
C ASP A 220 4.83 5.28 24.66
N SER A 221 4.73 5.68 23.39
CA SER A 221 3.50 6.19 22.74
C SER A 221 2.49 5.07 22.45
N GLY A 222 2.02 4.41 23.50
CA GLY A 222 1.10 3.28 23.43
C GLY A 222 -0.38 3.64 23.59
N GLY A 223 -1.27 2.79 23.05
CA GLY A 223 -2.72 2.86 23.24
C GLY A 223 -3.45 3.60 22.12
N ALA A 224 -4.77 3.80 22.26
CA ALA A 224 -5.64 4.23 21.16
C ALA A 224 -5.30 5.58 20.50
N LEU A 225 -4.60 6.47 21.22
CA LEU A 225 -4.11 7.77 20.73
C LEU A 225 -2.57 7.84 20.64
N GLY A 226 -1.88 6.73 20.93
CA GLY A 226 -0.43 6.61 20.77
C GLY A 226 -0.08 6.07 19.39
N CYS A 227 1.17 6.24 18.98
CA CYS A 227 1.68 5.68 17.73
C CYS A 227 1.55 4.15 17.67
N HIS A 228 1.57 3.46 18.81
CA HIS A 228 1.73 2.02 18.86
C HIS A 228 0.49 1.37 19.51
N ARG A 229 -0.30 0.65 18.71
CA ARG A 229 -1.52 -0.07 19.13
C ARG A 229 -1.30 -1.58 19.17
N THR A 230 -0.73 -2.17 18.12
CA THR A 230 -0.49 -3.62 18.01
C THR A 230 0.75 -4.08 18.79
N GLN A 231 1.89 -3.43 18.54
CA GLN A 231 3.17 -3.74 19.17
C GLN A 231 3.88 -2.45 19.61
N LEU A 232 4.23 -2.37 20.89
CA LEU A 232 5.03 -1.26 21.43
C LEU A 232 6.46 -1.31 20.87
N ALA A 233 6.96 -0.16 20.44
CA ALA A 233 8.34 -0.02 20.00
C ALA A 233 9.33 -0.01 21.17
N THR A 234 10.58 -0.40 20.89
CA THR A 234 11.68 -0.33 21.88
C THR A 234 12.39 1.03 21.88
N PHE A 235 12.32 1.76 20.76
CA PHE A 235 13.04 3.01 20.51
C PHE A 235 12.09 4.04 19.92
N ASP A 236 12.42 5.33 20.09
CA ASP A 236 11.80 6.41 19.32
C ASP A 236 12.18 6.27 17.84
N CYS A 237 11.33 6.68 16.89
CA CYS A 237 11.60 6.48 15.46
C CYS A 237 12.98 7.00 15.03
N ARG A 238 13.33 8.24 15.42
CA ARG A 238 14.65 8.83 15.08
C ARG A 238 15.83 8.12 15.72
N GLU A 239 15.63 7.48 16.88
CA GLU A 239 16.66 6.63 17.49
C GLU A 239 16.79 5.31 16.70
N ALA A 240 15.68 4.64 16.38
CA ALA A 240 15.69 3.43 15.55
C ALA A 240 16.35 3.67 14.18
N LEU A 241 15.97 4.75 13.49
CA LEU A 241 16.60 5.15 12.23
C LEU A 241 18.11 5.36 12.39
N SER A 242 18.56 6.07 13.42
CA SER A 242 19.98 6.31 13.69
C SER A 242 20.76 5.06 14.16
N LEU A 243 20.07 3.97 14.54
CA LEU A 243 20.67 2.71 14.99
C LEU A 243 20.70 1.63 13.89
N PHE A 244 19.82 1.72 12.89
CA PHE A 244 19.58 0.63 11.94
C PHE A 244 19.60 1.03 10.45
N VAL A 245 19.55 2.32 10.10
CA VAL A 245 19.41 2.77 8.69
C VAL A 245 20.27 3.99 8.34
N GLY A 246 20.38 4.94 9.26
CA GLY A 246 20.83 6.32 9.00
C GLY A 246 19.67 7.28 8.77
N VAL A 247 19.84 8.52 9.23
CA VAL A 247 18.86 9.62 9.16
C VAL A 247 19.36 10.70 8.20
N ILE A 248 18.46 11.17 7.33
CA ILE A 248 18.62 12.37 6.52
C ILE A 248 17.67 13.43 7.05
N GLU A 249 18.21 14.53 7.56
CA GLU A 249 17.44 15.67 8.05
C GLU A 249 17.32 16.73 6.94
N THR A 250 16.10 17.21 6.69
CA THR A 250 15.79 18.20 5.65
C THR A 250 14.55 19.02 6.03
N ASP A 251 14.21 20.02 5.23
CA ASP A 251 13.01 20.84 5.38
C ASP A 251 12.19 20.81 4.07
N VAL A 252 10.87 20.61 4.19
CA VAL A 252 9.95 20.86 3.09
C VAL A 252 9.68 22.37 3.05
N ARG A 253 10.22 23.03 2.03
CA ARG A 253 10.15 24.49 1.87
C ARG A 253 8.99 24.88 0.95
N TRP A 254 8.09 25.69 1.49
CA TRP A 254 6.91 26.23 0.83
C TRP A 254 7.06 27.73 0.62
N GLU A 255 6.81 28.23 -0.60
CA GLU A 255 6.84 29.66 -0.91
C GLU A 255 5.58 30.10 -1.64
N ARG A 256 4.84 31.06 -1.07
CA ARG A 256 3.63 31.60 -1.69
C ARG A 256 4.01 32.49 -2.87
N LEU A 257 3.70 32.05 -4.09
CA LEU A 257 4.02 32.80 -5.31
C LEU A 257 2.98 33.89 -5.60
N THR A 258 3.39 34.94 -6.32
CA THR A 258 2.43 35.79 -7.04
C THR A 258 1.72 34.97 -8.12
N TRP A 259 0.43 35.23 -8.35
CA TRP A 259 -0.35 34.54 -9.38
C TRP A 259 0.26 34.72 -10.78
N ASP A 260 0.39 33.60 -11.51
CA ASP A 260 0.82 33.55 -12.90
C ASP A 260 -0.06 32.53 -13.64
N ASP A 261 -0.79 32.99 -14.66
CA ASP A 261 -1.77 32.16 -15.38
C ASP A 261 -1.10 30.97 -16.08
N ALA A 262 0.11 31.14 -16.61
CA ALA A 262 0.80 30.08 -17.35
C ALA A 262 1.35 29.00 -16.41
N LEU A 263 1.80 29.37 -15.20
CA LEU A 263 2.19 28.41 -14.17
C LEU A 263 0.96 27.69 -13.59
N ALA A 264 -0.15 28.39 -13.37
CA ALA A 264 -1.42 27.77 -12.98
C ALA A 264 -1.89 26.74 -14.02
N ASP A 265 -1.85 27.08 -15.31
CA ASP A 265 -2.19 26.16 -16.39
C ASP A 265 -1.28 24.91 -16.47
N GLN A 266 -0.02 25.01 -16.03
CA GLN A 266 0.91 23.87 -15.95
C GLN A 266 0.72 23.03 -14.68
N ALA A 267 0.35 23.66 -13.56
CA ALA A 267 0.14 22.98 -12.28
C ALA A 267 -1.25 22.32 -12.16
N ARG A 268 -2.19 22.63 -13.06
CA ARG A 268 -3.59 22.20 -12.93
C ARG A 268 -3.78 20.71 -13.22
N VAL A 269 -4.16 19.96 -12.18
CA VAL A 269 -4.43 18.52 -12.21
C VAL A 269 -5.79 18.21 -11.57
N GLY A 270 -6.41 17.11 -12.00
CA GLY A 270 -7.71 16.64 -11.52
C GLY A 270 -8.87 17.01 -12.45
N LEU A 271 -9.84 16.09 -12.57
CA LEU A 271 -11.12 16.35 -13.22
C LEU A 271 -12.00 17.21 -12.30
N ILE A 272 -12.75 18.14 -12.89
CA ILE A 272 -13.87 18.82 -12.24
C ILE A 272 -15.10 18.42 -13.03
N ALA A 273 -15.77 17.36 -12.59
CA ALA A 273 -16.92 16.78 -13.28
C ALA A 273 -18.16 17.67 -13.14
N ASN A 274 -18.35 18.24 -11.95
CA ASN A 274 -19.39 19.22 -11.65
C ASN A 274 -18.84 20.33 -10.73
N PRO A 275 -18.90 21.63 -11.10
CA PRO A 275 -18.35 22.71 -10.28
C PRO A 275 -19.20 23.10 -9.05
N GLU A 276 -20.45 22.63 -8.93
CA GLU A 276 -21.44 23.11 -7.95
C GLU A 276 -21.97 22.01 -7.00
N GLN A 277 -21.70 20.73 -7.28
CA GLN A 277 -22.07 19.58 -6.46
C GLN A 277 -20.87 18.61 -6.26
N PRO A 278 -20.85 17.79 -5.20
CA PRO A 278 -19.98 16.63 -5.09
C PRO A 278 -20.31 15.59 -6.16
N ASP A 279 -19.28 14.84 -6.56
CA ASP A 279 -19.31 13.83 -7.62
C ASP A 279 -18.15 12.87 -7.32
N LEU A 280 -18.43 11.57 -7.10
CA LEU A 280 -17.46 10.59 -6.64
C LEU A 280 -16.95 9.73 -7.80
N ALA A 281 -15.64 9.56 -7.87
CA ALA A 281 -14.98 8.70 -8.84
C ALA A 281 -14.11 7.65 -8.14
N VAL A 282 -14.25 6.39 -8.54
CA VAL A 282 -13.27 5.36 -8.18
C VAL A 282 -11.98 5.62 -8.94
N VAL A 283 -10.84 5.58 -8.23
CA VAL A 283 -9.52 5.68 -8.86
C VAL A 283 -9.09 4.29 -9.34
N GLY A 284 -9.44 3.95 -10.59
CA GLY A 284 -9.21 2.60 -11.13
C GLY A 284 -7.75 2.15 -11.17
N ASP A 285 -6.79 3.07 -11.25
CA ASP A 285 -5.36 2.76 -11.28
C ASP A 285 -4.84 2.27 -9.91
N ASP A 286 -5.54 2.57 -8.81
CA ASP A 286 -5.18 2.07 -7.48
C ASP A 286 -5.42 0.55 -7.36
N LEU A 287 -6.41 0.00 -8.10
CA LEU A 287 -6.65 -1.45 -8.18
C LEU A 287 -5.47 -2.22 -8.79
N GLU A 288 -4.60 -1.55 -9.57
CA GLU A 288 -3.36 -2.14 -10.08
C GLU A 288 -2.30 -2.30 -8.98
N THR A 289 -2.42 -1.56 -7.86
CA THR A 289 -1.61 -1.75 -6.64
C THR A 289 -2.23 -2.85 -5.79
N ASN A 290 -2.07 -4.10 -6.23
CA ASN A 290 -2.59 -5.29 -5.55
C ASN A 290 -1.49 -6.31 -5.20
N ARG A 291 -1.78 -7.18 -4.21
CA ARG A 291 -0.92 -8.30 -3.82
C ARG A 291 -1.72 -9.44 -3.21
N VAL A 292 -1.23 -10.67 -3.41
CA VAL A 292 -1.72 -11.85 -2.69
C VAL A 292 -0.92 -12.02 -1.39
N VAL A 293 -1.63 -12.21 -0.29
CA VAL A 293 -1.06 -12.54 1.04
C VAL A 293 -1.73 -13.77 1.63
N TYR A 294 -1.06 -14.40 2.60
CA TYR A 294 -1.68 -15.36 3.51
C TYR A 294 -1.78 -14.71 4.89
N ARG A 295 -2.93 -14.83 5.54
CA ARG A 295 -3.15 -14.31 6.90
C ARG A 295 -3.93 -15.33 7.72
N TYR A 296 -3.56 -15.48 8.99
CA TYR A 296 -4.23 -16.38 9.92
C TYR A 296 -5.25 -15.62 10.77
N PHE A 297 -6.49 -16.10 10.80
CA PHE A 297 -7.59 -15.52 11.55
C PHE A 297 -7.96 -16.43 12.73
N THR A 298 -7.92 -15.89 13.95
CA THR A 298 -8.45 -16.57 15.14
C THR A 298 -9.99 -16.48 15.19
N PRO A 299 -10.70 -17.36 15.92
CA PRO A 299 -12.17 -17.36 15.96
C PRO A 299 -12.80 -16.08 16.53
N ASP A 300 -12.02 -15.28 17.26
CA ASP A 300 -12.39 -14.00 17.86
C ASP A 300 -11.93 -12.78 17.02
N ASN A 301 -11.31 -12.99 15.86
CA ASN A 301 -10.78 -11.91 15.03
C ASN A 301 -11.90 -11.01 14.47
N CYS A 302 -11.63 -9.70 14.46
CA CYS A 302 -12.60 -8.67 14.05
C CYS A 302 -13.08 -8.83 12.61
N ALA A 303 -12.20 -9.21 11.67
CA ALA A 303 -12.58 -9.42 10.27
C ALA A 303 -13.61 -10.55 10.07
N ILE A 304 -13.70 -11.51 11.00
CA ILE A 304 -14.75 -12.54 10.99
C ILE A 304 -16.09 -11.94 11.44
N GLN A 305 -16.07 -11.09 12.47
CA GLN A 305 -17.26 -10.40 13.00
C GLN A 305 -17.82 -9.36 12.01
N GLU A 306 -16.94 -8.78 11.18
CA GLU A 306 -17.28 -7.82 10.12
C GLU A 306 -17.65 -8.48 8.78
N GLU A 307 -17.70 -9.81 8.72
CA GLU A 307 -17.91 -10.61 7.48
C GLU A 307 -16.90 -10.30 6.35
N ALA A 308 -15.76 -9.68 6.69
CA ALA A 308 -14.69 -9.31 5.76
C ALA A 308 -13.77 -10.49 5.36
N VAL A 309 -14.01 -11.70 5.90
CA VAL A 309 -13.28 -12.93 5.57
C VAL A 309 -14.21 -14.14 5.69
N GLY A 310 -14.05 -15.13 4.81
CA GLY A 310 -14.97 -16.28 4.70
C GLY A 310 -14.89 -17.29 5.86
N GLY A 311 -13.93 -17.15 6.77
CA GLY A 311 -13.81 -18.00 7.95
C GLY A 311 -12.49 -17.86 8.71
N GLU A 312 -12.37 -18.65 9.78
CA GLU A 312 -11.17 -18.76 10.61
C GLU A 312 -10.04 -19.57 9.93
N GLY A 313 -8.85 -19.57 10.56
CA GLY A 313 -7.67 -20.31 10.10
C GLY A 313 -6.82 -19.53 9.09
N TRP A 314 -6.00 -20.24 8.32
CA TRP A 314 -5.23 -19.65 7.23
C TRP A 314 -6.14 -19.30 6.04
N ARG A 315 -6.19 -18.02 5.67
CA ARG A 315 -6.93 -17.51 4.51
C ARG A 315 -5.98 -16.87 3.51
N ARG A 316 -6.33 -16.94 2.24
CA ARG A 316 -5.59 -16.36 1.11
C ARG A 316 -6.33 -15.12 0.64
N LEU A 317 -5.69 -13.96 0.71
CA LEU A 317 -6.35 -12.68 0.48
C LEU A 317 -5.71 -11.96 -0.71
N LEU A 318 -6.54 -11.38 -1.56
CA LEU A 318 -6.12 -10.41 -2.58
C LEU A 318 -6.33 -9.01 -2.01
N GLN A 319 -5.26 -8.39 -1.52
CA GLN A 319 -5.26 -7.01 -1.03
C GLN A 319 -5.04 -6.03 -2.19
N PHE A 320 -5.63 -4.84 -2.11
CA PHE A 320 -5.49 -3.78 -3.13
C PHE A 320 -5.79 -2.39 -2.57
N ASP A 321 -5.18 -1.35 -3.14
CA ASP A 321 -5.55 0.05 -2.88
C ASP A 321 -6.93 0.32 -3.53
N ALA A 322 -7.82 1.01 -2.82
CA ALA A 322 -9.13 1.43 -3.31
C ALA A 322 -9.44 2.86 -2.81
N THR A 323 -9.70 3.78 -3.74
CA THR A 323 -9.85 5.20 -3.44
C THR A 323 -11.09 5.79 -4.09
N VAL A 324 -11.85 6.57 -3.31
CA VAL A 324 -13.01 7.32 -3.78
C VAL A 324 -12.68 8.82 -3.78
N HIS A 325 -12.50 9.40 -4.96
CA HIS A 325 -12.11 10.79 -5.18
C HIS A 325 -13.34 11.66 -5.46
N ASN A 326 -13.53 12.73 -4.69
CA ASN A 326 -14.53 13.74 -5.01
C ASN A 326 -14.01 14.64 -6.15
N VAL A 327 -14.38 14.29 -7.39
CA VAL A 327 -14.13 15.06 -8.62
C VAL A 327 -15.15 16.20 -8.81
N GLY A 328 -16.04 16.40 -7.84
CA GLY A 328 -16.89 17.58 -7.73
C GLY A 328 -16.15 18.80 -7.18
N GLY A 329 -16.66 19.98 -7.53
CA GLY A 329 -16.22 21.29 -7.05
C GLY A 329 -16.90 21.73 -5.75
N ALA A 330 -17.79 20.89 -5.21
CA ALA A 330 -18.38 21.05 -3.88
C ALA A 330 -18.14 19.81 -3.02
N THR A 331 -18.22 20.02 -1.72
CA THR A 331 -17.91 19.03 -0.68
C THR A 331 -18.99 17.94 -0.58
N LEU A 332 -18.59 16.67 -0.49
CA LEU A 332 -19.47 15.60 0.01
C LEU A 332 -19.58 15.75 1.53
N HIS A 333 -20.79 15.93 2.04
CA HIS A 333 -21.04 16.06 3.46
C HIS A 333 -21.87 14.89 3.99
N ILE A 334 -21.37 14.20 5.03
CA ILE A 334 -22.09 13.15 5.76
C ILE A 334 -22.43 13.64 7.18
N GLY A 335 -21.47 14.28 7.85
CA GLY A 335 -21.67 14.90 9.17
C GLY A 335 -21.13 14.07 10.33
N SER A 336 -21.61 14.36 11.55
CA SER A 336 -21.07 13.74 12.78
C SER A 336 -21.35 12.24 12.84
N ALA A 337 -20.30 11.44 13.04
CA ALA A 337 -20.44 10.00 13.27
C ALA A 337 -21.06 9.76 14.66
N LYS A 338 -22.18 9.05 14.71
CA LYS A 338 -22.95 8.75 15.93
C LYS A 338 -23.47 7.31 15.89
N ALA A 339 -23.01 6.47 16.81
CA ALA A 339 -23.58 5.13 17.00
C ALA A 339 -25.09 5.20 17.24
N GLU A 340 -25.83 4.23 16.71
CA GLU A 340 -27.24 3.98 17.07
C GLU A 340 -28.14 5.24 16.94
N ASP A 341 -27.86 6.12 15.95
CA ASP A 341 -28.69 7.33 15.74
C ASP A 341 -30.05 6.91 15.15
N PRO A 342 -31.16 6.98 15.93
CA PRO A 342 -32.45 6.43 15.53
C PRO A 342 -33.10 7.18 14.36
N GLU A 343 -32.50 8.28 13.89
CA GLU A 343 -32.89 8.94 12.66
C GLU A 343 -32.34 8.26 11.40
N ASN A 344 -31.19 7.57 11.48
CA ASN A 344 -30.49 7.05 10.30
C ASN A 344 -29.85 5.66 10.42
N ASN A 345 -29.31 5.26 11.57
CA ASN A 345 -28.57 4.01 11.75
C ASN A 345 -27.52 3.72 10.64
N VAL A 346 -26.81 4.74 10.13
CA VAL A 346 -25.73 4.54 9.12
C VAL A 346 -24.33 4.37 9.71
N PHE A 347 -24.22 4.47 11.04
CA PHE A 347 -22.97 4.32 11.77
C PHE A 347 -23.06 3.17 12.76
N ASP A 348 -22.38 2.08 12.44
CA ASP A 348 -22.30 0.88 13.27
C ASP A 348 -21.01 0.90 14.09
N TYR A 349 -21.11 0.78 15.41
CA TYR A 349 -19.95 0.74 16.29
C TYR A 349 -19.36 -0.66 16.36
N ASN A 350 -18.10 -0.82 15.94
CA ASN A 350 -17.40 -2.08 16.17
C ASN A 350 -16.54 -2.02 17.44
N ALA A 351 -16.99 -2.74 18.48
CA ALA A 351 -16.26 -2.92 19.73
C ALA A 351 -14.88 -3.58 19.58
N CYS A 352 -14.63 -4.27 18.46
CA CYS A 352 -13.38 -4.93 18.14
C CYS A 352 -12.30 -3.95 17.66
N HIS A 353 -12.70 -2.81 17.08
CA HIS A 353 -11.80 -1.76 16.58
C HIS A 353 -11.87 -0.43 17.37
N ASP A 354 -12.92 -0.25 18.20
CA ASP A 354 -13.18 0.95 19.03
C ASP A 354 -13.47 2.22 18.20
N HIS A 355 -14.19 2.06 17.09
CA HIS A 355 -14.63 3.15 16.22
C HIS A 355 -15.97 2.85 15.52
N LEU A 356 -16.46 3.81 14.72
CA LEU A 356 -17.72 3.74 13.98
C LEU A 356 -17.47 3.49 12.50
N HIS A 357 -17.98 2.39 11.96
CA HIS A 357 -18.02 2.14 10.52
C HIS A 357 -19.17 2.89 9.87
N TYR A 358 -18.99 3.31 8.62
CA TYR A 358 -20.06 3.82 7.77
C TYR A 358 -20.55 2.71 6.84
N SER A 359 -21.84 2.39 6.93
CA SER A 359 -22.47 1.31 6.16
C SER A 359 -22.75 1.72 4.71
N ASN A 360 -22.87 0.72 3.82
CA ASN A 360 -23.19 0.88 2.39
C ASN A 360 -22.25 1.84 1.62
N TYR A 361 -20.94 1.84 1.95
CA TYR A 361 -19.93 2.65 1.25
C TYR A 361 -19.67 2.14 -0.18
N GLY A 362 -19.61 0.83 -0.39
CA GLY A 362 -19.47 0.23 -1.73
C GLY A 362 -19.37 -1.30 -1.71
N GLU A 363 -18.97 -1.89 -2.83
CA GLU A 363 -18.81 -3.34 -3.02
C GLU A 363 -17.46 -3.64 -3.69
N PHE A 364 -16.73 -4.62 -3.15
CA PHE A 364 -15.54 -5.20 -3.79
C PHE A 364 -15.94 -6.51 -4.48
N PHE A 365 -15.54 -6.68 -5.74
CA PHE A 365 -15.95 -7.83 -6.54
C PHE A 365 -14.84 -8.41 -7.42
N LEU A 366 -15.01 -9.68 -7.77
CA LEU A 366 -14.26 -10.33 -8.84
C LEU A 366 -15.24 -10.65 -9.98
N ALA A 367 -14.94 -10.17 -11.19
CA ALA A 367 -15.75 -10.38 -12.37
C ALA A 367 -16.00 -11.89 -12.62
N ASP A 368 -17.26 -12.23 -12.90
CA ASP A 368 -17.77 -13.61 -13.03
C ASP A 368 -17.61 -14.52 -11.78
N GLN A 369 -17.26 -13.99 -10.60
CA GLN A 369 -17.08 -14.75 -9.34
C GLN A 369 -17.94 -14.16 -8.20
N THR A 370 -19.23 -13.97 -8.46
CA THR A 370 -20.19 -13.27 -7.57
C THR A 370 -20.30 -13.81 -6.13
N GLU A 371 -19.89 -15.06 -5.91
CA GLU A 371 -19.84 -15.72 -4.60
C GLU A 371 -18.67 -15.27 -3.72
N LEU A 372 -17.69 -14.55 -4.29
CA LEU A 372 -16.56 -13.95 -3.59
C LEU A 372 -16.71 -12.43 -3.40
N ASN A 373 -17.82 -11.84 -3.85
CA ASN A 373 -18.09 -10.42 -3.67
C ASN A 373 -18.31 -10.10 -2.18
N GLY A 374 -17.76 -8.97 -1.74
CA GLY A 374 -17.88 -8.48 -0.36
C GLY A 374 -18.45 -7.07 -0.32
N SER A 375 -19.41 -6.85 0.58
CA SER A 375 -19.82 -5.49 0.94
C SER A 375 -18.64 -4.78 1.61
N LYS A 376 -18.24 -3.62 1.08
CA LYS A 376 -17.19 -2.80 1.69
C LYS A 376 -17.83 -1.79 2.65
N GLN A 377 -17.64 -2.03 3.94
CA GLN A 377 -17.81 -0.99 4.96
C GLN A 377 -16.62 -0.02 4.92
N ALA A 378 -16.89 1.29 5.06
CA ALA A 378 -15.82 2.25 5.30
C ALA A 378 -15.53 2.32 6.80
N PHE A 379 -14.24 2.34 7.15
CA PHE A 379 -13.81 2.62 8.51
C PHE A 379 -14.19 4.05 8.90
N CYS A 380 -13.89 5.01 8.04
CA CYS A 380 -14.26 6.42 8.15
C CYS A 380 -14.32 7.04 6.76
N VAL A 381 -15.43 7.65 6.34
CA VAL A 381 -15.44 8.43 5.09
C VAL A 381 -14.79 9.79 5.34
N GLN A 382 -13.52 9.97 4.97
CA GLN A 382 -12.78 11.19 5.26
C GLN A 382 -11.85 11.60 4.11
N SER A 383 -11.27 12.80 4.19
CA SER A 383 -10.31 13.29 3.20
C SER A 383 -8.89 12.88 3.63
N THR A 384 -8.36 11.76 3.09
CA THR A 384 -7.03 11.24 3.45
C THR A 384 -5.94 11.61 2.43
N THR A 385 -6.31 11.96 1.19
CA THR A 385 -5.38 12.37 0.13
C THR A 385 -6.00 13.42 -0.80
N ARG A 386 -5.18 14.17 -1.54
CA ARG A 386 -5.61 15.28 -2.41
C ARG A 386 -5.14 15.08 -3.86
N PRO A 387 -5.83 14.26 -4.68
CA PRO A 387 -5.42 13.99 -6.06
C PRO A 387 -5.62 15.17 -7.00
N SER A 388 -6.52 16.10 -6.69
CA SER A 388 -6.74 17.30 -7.50
C SER A 388 -5.87 18.47 -7.07
N ASN A 389 -5.21 19.12 -8.03
CA ASN A 389 -4.37 20.30 -7.83
C ASN A 389 -4.90 21.45 -8.68
N ASN A 390 -6.02 22.03 -8.28
CA ASN A 390 -6.70 23.09 -9.02
C ASN A 390 -7.43 24.04 -8.05
N GLU A 391 -7.99 25.11 -8.59
CA GLU A 391 -8.66 26.15 -7.81
C GLU A 391 -9.89 25.65 -7.04
N TRP A 392 -10.53 24.55 -7.47
CA TRP A 392 -11.68 23.93 -6.81
C TRP A 392 -11.29 22.89 -5.76
N SER A 393 -9.99 22.67 -5.49
CA SER A 393 -9.54 21.75 -4.44
C SER A 393 -8.87 22.50 -3.27
N PRO A 394 -9.64 22.91 -2.23
CA PRO A 394 -9.09 23.59 -1.07
C PRO A 394 -8.02 22.76 -0.34
N LEU A 395 -7.09 23.44 0.34
CA LEU A 395 -6.10 22.76 1.17
C LEU A 395 -6.71 22.21 2.46
N THR A 396 -7.77 22.83 2.99
CA THR A 396 -8.26 22.53 4.34
C THR A 396 -9.65 21.92 4.35
N HIS A 397 -9.86 20.96 5.28
CA HIS A 397 -11.14 20.35 5.56
C HIS A 397 -11.31 20.04 7.06
N PRO A 398 -12.56 19.96 7.56
CA PRO A 398 -12.85 19.52 8.93
C PRO A 398 -12.95 17.98 9.05
N TYR A 399 -12.91 17.25 7.94
CA TYR A 399 -13.29 15.84 7.91
C TYR A 399 -12.30 14.92 8.62
N SER A 400 -12.87 14.02 9.43
CA SER A 400 -12.17 12.98 10.20
C SER A 400 -13.16 11.87 10.55
N CYS A 401 -12.70 10.77 11.15
CA CYS A 401 -13.56 9.70 11.67
C CYS A 401 -14.76 10.14 12.52
N THR A 402 -14.67 11.26 13.26
CA THR A 402 -15.78 11.76 14.11
C THR A 402 -16.74 12.71 13.37
N PHE A 403 -16.36 13.20 12.19
CA PHE A 403 -17.14 14.13 11.38
C PHE A 403 -16.79 13.88 9.91
N GLN A 404 -17.63 13.13 9.21
CA GLN A 404 -17.29 12.45 7.96
C GLN A 404 -17.77 13.21 6.71
N GLY A 405 -17.06 12.98 5.61
CA GLY A 405 -17.23 13.67 4.32
C GLY A 405 -15.93 13.79 3.53
N VAL A 406 -16.04 14.11 2.25
CA VAL A 406 -14.90 14.23 1.32
C VAL A 406 -14.88 15.62 0.69
N GLN A 407 -13.81 16.36 0.94
CA GLN A 407 -13.62 17.71 0.42
C GLN A 407 -13.49 17.69 -1.11
N ALA A 408 -13.90 18.78 -1.78
CA ALA A 408 -13.74 18.92 -3.23
C ALA A 408 -12.26 18.70 -3.63
N GLY A 409 -12.03 17.80 -4.58
CA GLY A 409 -10.69 17.41 -5.04
C GLY A 409 -9.83 16.64 -4.04
N TRP A 410 -10.39 16.21 -2.92
CA TRP A 410 -9.81 15.22 -2.02
C TRP A 410 -10.44 13.85 -2.24
N ALA A 411 -9.78 12.82 -1.73
CA ALA A 411 -10.23 11.45 -1.80
C ALA A 411 -10.12 10.74 -0.45
N ASP A 412 -10.98 9.74 -0.29
CA ASP A 412 -10.94 8.75 0.77
C ASP A 412 -10.19 7.52 0.23
N GLU A 413 -8.89 7.45 0.53
CA GLU A 413 -7.97 6.37 0.11
C GLU A 413 -7.87 5.28 1.19
N TYR A 414 -8.18 4.04 0.81
CA TYR A 414 -7.90 2.83 1.57
C TYR A 414 -6.79 2.03 0.89
N VAL A 415 -5.62 1.94 1.53
CA VAL A 415 -4.46 1.23 0.98
C VAL A 415 -4.47 -0.26 1.31
N ALA A 416 -3.97 -1.08 0.40
CA ALA A 416 -3.68 -2.49 0.61
C ALA A 416 -2.89 -2.67 1.92
N GLY A 417 -3.29 -3.65 2.73
CA GLY A 417 -2.69 -3.91 4.05
C GLY A 417 -3.45 -3.29 5.22
N LEU A 418 -4.39 -2.36 4.98
CA LEU A 418 -5.43 -2.03 5.96
C LEU A 418 -6.27 -3.28 6.29
N ASP A 419 -6.86 -3.35 7.48
CA ASP A 419 -7.80 -4.42 7.80
C ASP A 419 -9.03 -4.36 6.87
N ALA A 420 -9.72 -5.49 6.64
CA ALA A 420 -10.83 -5.59 5.68
C ALA A 420 -10.60 -4.96 4.28
N GLN A 421 -9.34 -4.80 3.84
CA GLN A 421 -8.97 -4.17 2.56
C GLN A 421 -8.46 -5.21 1.55
N TRP A 422 -9.33 -6.15 1.24
CA TRP A 422 -9.06 -7.31 0.39
C TRP A 422 -10.36 -7.97 -0.11
N ILE A 423 -10.20 -8.93 -1.02
CA ILE A 423 -11.16 -10.01 -1.27
C ILE A 423 -10.54 -11.32 -0.76
N ASP A 424 -11.32 -12.14 -0.05
CA ASP A 424 -10.91 -13.50 0.33
C ASP A 424 -11.00 -14.42 -0.89
N ILE A 425 -9.84 -14.85 -1.38
CA ILE A 425 -9.67 -15.71 -2.55
C ILE A 425 -9.26 -17.14 -2.16
N THR A 426 -9.51 -17.55 -0.92
CA THR A 426 -9.17 -18.90 -0.44
C THR A 426 -9.86 -19.99 -1.25
N ASP A 427 -11.13 -19.78 -1.58
CA ASP A 427 -11.98 -20.73 -2.29
C ASP A 427 -12.02 -20.47 -3.82
N LEU A 428 -11.20 -19.53 -4.31
CA LEU A 428 -11.00 -19.27 -5.74
C LEU A 428 -10.21 -20.41 -6.39
N ASP A 429 -10.83 -21.11 -7.34
CA ASP A 429 -10.13 -22.08 -8.20
C ASP A 429 -9.05 -21.37 -9.03
N VAL A 430 -7.78 -21.77 -8.90
CA VAL A 430 -6.67 -21.21 -9.69
C VAL A 430 -5.87 -22.35 -10.34
N PRO A 431 -5.74 -22.38 -11.68
CA PRO A 431 -4.98 -23.41 -12.38
C PRO A 431 -3.46 -23.21 -12.21
N PRO A 432 -2.60 -24.20 -12.52
CA PRO A 432 -1.16 -24.14 -12.25
C PRO A 432 -0.39 -22.99 -12.91
N ASP A 433 -0.91 -22.43 -14.00
CA ASP A 433 -0.38 -21.25 -14.70
C ASP A 433 -0.90 -19.91 -14.16
N GLY A 434 -1.74 -19.93 -13.12
CA GLY A 434 -2.41 -18.76 -12.54
C GLY A 434 -3.69 -18.37 -13.28
N ARG A 435 -4.43 -17.40 -12.72
CA ARG A 435 -5.67 -16.87 -13.30
C ARG A 435 -5.60 -15.34 -13.34
N THR A 436 -5.95 -14.74 -14.47
CA THR A 436 -6.30 -13.32 -14.52
C THR A 436 -7.77 -13.19 -14.15
N VAL A 437 -8.09 -12.28 -13.22
CA VAL A 437 -9.45 -11.95 -12.79
C VAL A 437 -9.67 -10.44 -12.95
N GLY A 438 -10.90 -10.03 -13.27
CA GLY A 438 -11.26 -8.62 -13.24
C GLY A 438 -11.57 -8.22 -11.79
N LEU A 439 -10.62 -7.57 -11.12
CA LEU A 439 -10.83 -6.98 -9.80
C LEU A 439 -11.58 -5.66 -9.97
N GLY A 440 -12.68 -5.48 -9.26
CA GLY A 440 -13.51 -4.28 -9.34
C GLY A 440 -13.94 -3.73 -7.99
N PHE A 441 -14.23 -2.43 -8.00
CA PHE A 441 -14.80 -1.70 -6.88
C PHE A 441 -15.91 -0.78 -7.38
N THR A 442 -17.09 -0.89 -6.79
CA THR A 442 -18.22 0.02 -7.01
C THR A 442 -18.45 0.84 -5.73
N SER A 443 -18.25 2.16 -5.77
CA SER A 443 -18.62 3.06 -4.68
C SER A 443 -20.08 3.49 -4.76
N ASN A 444 -20.68 3.74 -3.59
CA ASN A 444 -21.99 4.38 -3.44
C ASN A 444 -23.20 3.75 -4.16
N GLY A 445 -23.14 2.47 -4.57
CA GLY A 445 -24.22 1.82 -5.35
C GLY A 445 -25.64 1.96 -4.76
N ASP A 446 -25.73 2.01 -3.43
CA ASP A 446 -26.99 2.13 -2.67
C ASP A 446 -27.45 3.58 -2.39
N LYS A 447 -26.67 4.58 -2.80
CA LYS A 447 -26.95 6.03 -2.67
C LYS A 447 -26.90 6.56 -1.23
N PHE A 448 -25.96 6.07 -0.44
CA PHE A 448 -25.76 6.52 0.95
C PHE A 448 -24.97 7.83 1.02
N MET A 449 -24.06 8.07 0.07
CA MET A 449 -23.36 9.34 -0.11
C MET A 449 -24.12 10.23 -1.10
N CYS A 450 -24.36 11.50 -0.75
CA CYS A 450 -25.14 12.41 -1.61
C CYS A 450 -24.28 13.07 -2.69
N GLU A 451 -24.32 12.50 -3.89
CA GLU A 451 -23.68 13.05 -5.10
C GLU A 451 -24.63 13.99 -5.82
N GLY A 452 -24.80 15.17 -5.21
CA GLY A 452 -25.79 16.15 -5.62
C GLY A 452 -26.04 17.20 -4.56
N THR A 453 -27.26 17.72 -4.52
CA THR A 453 -27.65 18.68 -3.49
C THR A 453 -28.26 17.94 -2.31
N LEU A 454 -27.54 17.95 -1.18
CA LEU A 454 -28.03 17.42 0.09
C LEU A 454 -29.25 18.22 0.56
N ILE A 455 -30.36 17.53 0.83
CA ILE A 455 -31.59 18.16 1.31
C ILE A 455 -31.50 18.29 2.83
N THR A 456 -31.57 19.51 3.32
CA THR A 456 -31.41 19.85 4.74
C THR A 456 -32.67 20.49 5.34
N ASP A 457 -32.72 20.50 6.68
CA ASP A 457 -33.75 21.17 7.47
C ASP A 457 -33.50 22.70 7.57
N GLU A 458 -34.25 23.41 8.43
CA GLU A 458 -34.07 24.86 8.63
C GLU A 458 -32.79 25.26 9.39
N ASN A 459 -32.09 24.29 10.01
CA ASN A 459 -30.83 24.46 10.72
C ASN A 459 -29.61 24.06 9.87
N GLY A 460 -29.81 23.37 8.76
CA GLY A 460 -28.77 22.82 7.88
C GLY A 460 -28.39 21.38 8.19
N GLU A 461 -29.15 20.67 9.02
CA GLU A 461 -28.96 19.24 9.30
C GLU A 461 -29.58 18.40 8.16
N ALA A 462 -28.94 17.29 7.80
CA ALA A 462 -29.39 16.41 6.73
C ALA A 462 -30.77 15.80 7.04
N LEU A 463 -31.68 15.79 6.07
CA LEU A 463 -32.92 15.02 6.15
C LEU A 463 -32.68 13.59 5.65
N TRP A 464 -33.37 12.62 6.24
CA TRP A 464 -33.17 11.19 5.95
C TRP A 464 -34.41 10.54 5.34
N GLU A 465 -34.22 9.49 4.53
CA GLU A 465 -35.30 8.68 3.95
C GLU A 465 -35.02 7.16 4.08
N PRO A 466 -36.05 6.31 4.25
CA PRO A 466 -35.85 4.87 4.32
C PRO A 466 -35.18 4.31 3.07
N SER A 467 -34.00 3.70 3.24
CA SER A 467 -33.24 3.10 2.14
C SER A 467 -33.85 1.79 1.66
N GLY A 468 -34.49 1.04 2.57
CA GLY A 468 -34.93 -0.34 2.38
C GLY A 468 -34.04 -1.37 3.07
N PHE A 469 -32.83 -0.98 3.50
CA PHE A 469 -31.96 -1.78 4.36
C PHE A 469 -32.39 -1.72 5.83
N VAL A 470 -31.99 -2.73 6.59
CA VAL A 470 -32.26 -2.83 8.03
C VAL A 470 -31.04 -3.34 8.79
N THR A 471 -30.92 -2.97 10.06
CA THR A 471 -29.92 -3.51 11.00
C THR A 471 -30.23 -4.97 11.34
N GLU A 472 -29.32 -5.67 12.05
CA GLU A 472 -29.56 -7.05 12.52
C GLU A 472 -30.83 -7.17 13.38
N ASP A 473 -31.10 -6.18 14.23
CA ASP A 473 -32.32 -6.07 15.05
C ASP A 473 -33.59 -5.70 14.24
N GLY A 474 -33.45 -5.43 12.94
CA GLY A 474 -34.55 -5.12 12.03
C GLY A 474 -35.02 -3.66 12.07
N GLU A 475 -34.19 -2.75 12.59
CA GLU A 475 -34.45 -1.31 12.52
C GLU A 475 -34.13 -0.75 11.13
N SER A 476 -34.84 0.29 10.69
CA SER A 476 -34.61 0.90 9.37
C SER A 476 -33.26 1.62 9.33
N ILE A 477 -32.43 1.28 8.34
CA ILE A 477 -31.27 2.09 7.97
C ILE A 477 -31.78 3.13 6.95
N ASN A 478 -31.58 4.41 7.22
CA ASN A 478 -32.06 5.50 6.38
C ASN A 478 -30.86 6.22 5.74
N ARG A 479 -31.00 6.59 4.46
CA ARG A 479 -29.97 7.32 3.71
C ARG A 479 -30.31 8.81 3.62
N PRO A 480 -29.35 9.71 3.33
CA PRO A 480 -29.66 11.12 3.21
C PRO A 480 -30.57 11.40 1.99
N GLN A 481 -31.51 12.33 2.17
CA GLN A 481 -32.31 12.87 1.07
C GLN A 481 -31.41 13.73 0.18
N CYS A 482 -31.38 13.43 -1.11
CA CYS A 482 -30.42 14.01 -2.04
C CYS A 482 -31.07 14.24 -3.41
N ASP A 483 -30.98 15.47 -3.91
CA ASP A 483 -31.21 15.78 -5.32
C ASP A 483 -29.94 15.43 -6.10
N PHE A 484 -29.78 14.14 -6.43
CA PHE A 484 -28.65 13.57 -7.17
C PHE A 484 -28.45 14.23 -8.54
N ILE A 485 -27.19 14.36 -8.97
CA ILE A 485 -26.85 14.83 -10.32
C ILE A 485 -27.25 13.78 -11.39
N GLU A 486 -27.46 14.24 -12.62
CA GLU A 486 -27.78 13.33 -13.73
C GLU A 486 -26.54 12.48 -14.05
N ASN A 487 -26.69 11.15 -14.02
CA ASN A 487 -25.62 10.17 -14.25
C ASN A 487 -24.51 10.18 -13.16
N TRP A 488 -24.85 10.49 -11.90
CA TRP A 488 -23.98 10.37 -10.71
C TRP A 488 -23.22 9.03 -10.56
N ASP A 489 -23.64 7.97 -11.25
CA ASP A 489 -23.11 6.61 -11.13
C ASP A 489 -22.05 6.24 -12.20
N VAL A 490 -21.76 7.09 -13.19
CA VAL A 490 -20.95 6.69 -14.38
C VAL A 490 -19.44 6.53 -14.13
N ASN A 491 -18.97 7.03 -12.99
CA ASN A 491 -17.58 7.04 -12.54
C ASN A 491 -17.41 6.34 -11.17
N ASN A 492 -18.50 5.82 -10.62
CA ASN A 492 -18.54 5.11 -9.35
C ASN A 492 -18.12 3.63 -9.46
N GLU A 493 -17.73 3.14 -10.63
CA GLU A 493 -17.24 1.76 -10.82
C GLU A 493 -16.01 1.72 -11.72
N GLU A 494 -14.97 1.03 -11.27
CA GLU A 494 -13.78 0.72 -12.06
C GLU A 494 -13.40 -0.76 -11.91
N VAL A 495 -12.81 -1.32 -12.96
CA VAL A 495 -12.34 -2.72 -13.01
C VAL A 495 -10.95 -2.76 -13.63
N ARG A 496 -10.06 -3.61 -13.09
CA ARG A 496 -8.72 -3.89 -13.63
C ARG A 496 -8.47 -5.40 -13.70
N ASP A 497 -7.83 -5.84 -14.76
CA ASP A 497 -7.36 -7.22 -14.89
C ASP A 497 -6.12 -7.43 -14.01
N VAL A 498 -6.22 -8.29 -13.00
CA VAL A 498 -5.13 -8.61 -12.05
C VAL A 498 -4.78 -10.09 -12.09
N PHE A 499 -3.51 -10.42 -11.85
CA PHE A 499 -3.01 -11.81 -11.93
C PHE A 499 -2.90 -12.45 -10.55
N VAL A 500 -3.59 -13.58 -10.38
CA VAL A 500 -3.54 -14.41 -9.17
C VAL A 500 -2.76 -15.70 -9.48
N PRO A 501 -1.58 -15.95 -8.87
CA PRO A 501 -0.86 -17.21 -9.06
C PRO A 501 -1.58 -18.37 -8.35
N GLN A 502 -1.27 -19.63 -8.68
CA GLN A 502 -1.89 -20.78 -8.01
C GLN A 502 -1.55 -20.83 -6.52
N THR A 503 -0.27 -20.67 -6.20
CA THR A 503 0.26 -20.68 -4.83
C THR A 503 1.16 -19.47 -4.63
N GLY A 504 1.59 -19.24 -3.38
CA GLY A 504 2.48 -18.13 -3.05
C GLY A 504 1.77 -16.79 -2.89
N SER A 505 2.59 -15.81 -2.49
CA SER A 505 2.26 -14.45 -2.08
C SER A 505 3.18 -13.45 -2.79
N PHE A 506 3.10 -12.16 -2.42
CA PHE A 506 4.09 -11.15 -2.81
C PHE A 506 5.55 -11.52 -2.48
N VAL A 507 5.78 -12.33 -1.44
CA VAL A 507 7.11 -12.84 -1.08
C VAL A 507 7.72 -13.71 -2.19
N THR A 508 6.87 -14.40 -2.94
CA THR A 508 7.24 -15.19 -4.13
C THR A 508 7.11 -14.44 -5.46
N ALA A 509 6.63 -13.19 -5.45
CA ALA A 509 6.62 -12.33 -6.63
C ALA A 509 8.02 -11.72 -6.86
N ALA A 510 8.26 -11.18 -8.06
CA ALA A 510 9.48 -10.42 -8.32
C ALA A 510 9.50 -9.13 -7.48
N CYS A 511 10.70 -8.70 -7.05
CA CYS A 511 10.91 -7.44 -6.34
C CYS A 511 10.57 -6.25 -7.25
N ALA A 512 9.58 -5.45 -6.86
CA ALA A 512 9.01 -4.40 -7.69
C ALA A 512 9.77 -3.05 -7.58
N ASN A 513 10.61 -2.90 -6.56
CA ASN A 513 11.31 -1.65 -6.23
C ASN A 513 12.84 -1.80 -6.22
N ASP A 514 13.37 -2.88 -6.79
CA ASP A 514 14.78 -3.30 -6.74
C ASP A 514 15.27 -3.59 -5.31
N GLU A 515 14.39 -4.13 -4.46
CA GLU A 515 14.70 -4.53 -3.09
C GLU A 515 15.78 -5.63 -3.07
N SER A 516 16.76 -5.50 -2.18
CA SER A 516 17.90 -6.42 -2.07
C SER A 516 18.26 -6.70 -0.61
N GLY A 517 19.19 -7.61 -0.37
CA GLY A 517 19.58 -7.99 0.99
C GLY A 517 18.63 -9.01 1.63
N PRO A 518 18.83 -9.33 2.92
CA PRO A 518 18.23 -10.50 3.55
C PRO A 518 16.82 -10.27 4.12
N LYS A 519 16.38 -9.02 4.26
CA LYS A 519 15.11 -8.67 4.93
C LYS A 519 13.93 -8.45 3.99
N ARG A 520 14.16 -8.31 2.69
CA ARG A 520 13.10 -8.02 1.69
C ARG A 520 11.98 -9.05 1.72
N ASN A 521 10.78 -8.65 1.30
CA ASN A 521 9.59 -9.51 1.22
C ASN A 521 9.22 -9.81 -0.23
N CYS A 522 10.21 -10.15 -1.06
CA CYS A 522 10.04 -10.44 -2.49
C CYS A 522 11.21 -11.26 -3.06
N GLY A 523 10.98 -11.90 -4.21
CA GLY A 523 11.99 -12.61 -4.98
C GLY A 523 12.38 -13.98 -4.42
N PHE A 524 11.57 -14.58 -3.53
CA PHE A 524 11.80 -15.91 -3.00
C PHE A 524 11.14 -17.00 -3.85
N THR A 525 11.72 -18.20 -3.84
CA THR A 525 11.15 -19.43 -4.42
C THR A 525 10.97 -20.47 -3.31
N GLU A 526 9.85 -21.21 -3.30
CA GLU A 526 9.68 -22.35 -2.38
C GLU A 526 10.66 -23.48 -2.75
N LEU A 527 11.36 -24.04 -1.75
CA LEU A 527 12.07 -25.31 -1.92
C LEU A 527 11.09 -26.47 -1.70
N GLU A 528 10.95 -27.33 -2.70
CA GLU A 528 10.18 -28.57 -2.57
C GLU A 528 10.78 -29.46 -1.47
N LEU A 529 9.96 -29.77 -0.46
CA LEU A 529 10.28 -30.73 0.59
C LEU A 529 9.51 -32.02 0.38
N THR A 530 10.12 -33.16 0.75
CA THR A 530 9.36 -34.38 0.95
C THR A 530 8.47 -34.23 2.19
N ALA A 531 7.32 -34.91 2.24
CA ALA A 531 6.46 -34.93 3.44
C ALA A 531 7.24 -35.38 4.69
N ASP A 532 8.17 -36.30 4.49
CA ASP A 532 9.06 -36.88 5.49
C ASP A 532 10.03 -35.84 6.11
N ASP A 533 10.38 -34.79 5.36
CA ASP A 533 11.25 -33.70 5.83
C ASP A 533 10.45 -32.51 6.35
N ARG A 534 9.35 -32.16 5.65
CA ARG A 534 8.42 -31.06 5.94
C ARG A 534 7.75 -31.15 7.30
N PHE A 535 7.39 -32.36 7.73
CA PHE A 535 6.57 -32.58 8.93
C PHE A 535 7.41 -33.01 10.13
N CYS A 536 7.05 -32.49 11.31
CA CYS A 536 7.87 -32.58 12.54
C CYS A 536 6.98 -32.61 13.80
N GLU A 537 7.53 -33.04 14.94
CA GLU A 537 6.84 -32.98 16.24
C GLU A 537 6.86 -31.53 16.75
N PRO A 538 5.70 -30.88 17.02
CA PRO A 538 5.66 -29.49 17.48
C PRO A 538 6.56 -29.25 18.70
N GLY A 539 7.40 -28.21 18.64
CA GLY A 539 8.36 -27.92 19.71
C GLY A 539 9.66 -28.73 19.65
N GLU A 540 9.81 -29.73 18.76
CA GLU A 540 11.10 -30.36 18.51
C GLU A 540 12.07 -29.39 17.81
N ASN A 541 13.37 -29.61 17.96
CA ASN A 541 14.39 -28.84 17.23
C ASN A 541 14.63 -29.48 15.86
N VAL A 542 14.34 -28.73 14.79
CA VAL A 542 14.60 -29.15 13.41
C VAL A 542 16.00 -28.69 13.02
N ASP A 543 16.92 -29.64 12.88
CA ASP A 543 18.29 -29.38 12.44
C ASP A 543 18.45 -29.66 10.94
N LEU A 544 18.84 -28.64 10.19
CA LEU A 544 19.12 -28.70 8.75
C LEU A 544 20.62 -28.56 8.49
N THR A 545 21.16 -29.40 7.60
CA THR A 545 22.43 -29.15 6.93
C THR A 545 22.14 -28.45 5.60
N VAL A 546 22.48 -27.17 5.51
CA VAL A 546 22.33 -26.35 4.31
C VAL A 546 23.69 -26.25 3.62
N SER A 547 23.80 -26.79 2.41
CA SER A 547 25.01 -26.72 1.60
C SER A 547 24.87 -25.67 0.49
N LEU A 548 25.92 -24.88 0.28
CA LEU A 548 26.01 -23.87 -0.77
C LEU A 548 27.11 -24.27 -1.78
N PRO A 549 26.76 -24.93 -2.90
CA PRO A 549 27.73 -25.51 -3.83
C PRO A 549 28.69 -24.46 -4.41
N GLN A 550 29.95 -24.50 -4.00
CA GLN A 550 30.93 -23.50 -4.44
C GLN A 550 31.35 -23.71 -5.91
N PRO A 551 31.43 -22.65 -6.74
CA PRO A 551 31.19 -21.24 -6.43
C PRO A 551 29.72 -20.84 -6.66
N ALA A 552 28.99 -20.52 -5.60
CA ALA A 552 27.66 -19.93 -5.66
C ALA A 552 27.60 -18.71 -4.73
N ALA A 553 26.81 -17.71 -5.10
CA ALA A 553 26.65 -16.50 -4.30
C ALA A 553 25.85 -16.77 -3.02
N PRO A 554 26.07 -16.00 -1.94
CA PRO A 554 25.29 -16.13 -0.72
C PRO A 554 23.77 -16.00 -0.97
N GLN A 555 23.02 -16.83 -0.27
CA GLN A 555 21.56 -16.95 -0.40
C GLN A 555 20.90 -16.54 0.92
N VAL A 556 19.60 -16.29 0.89
CA VAL A 556 18.74 -16.12 2.06
C VAL A 556 17.88 -17.37 2.17
N LEU A 557 17.86 -18.00 3.34
CA LEU A 557 16.92 -19.06 3.68
C LEU A 557 15.88 -18.50 4.65
N ARG A 558 14.61 -18.55 4.28
CA ARG A 558 13.47 -18.19 5.12
C ARG A 558 12.64 -19.43 5.44
N VAL A 559 12.26 -19.57 6.71
CA VAL A 559 11.42 -20.64 7.23
C VAL A 559 10.07 -20.05 7.59
N CYS A 560 9.02 -20.60 7.00
CA CYS A 560 7.62 -20.19 7.22
C CYS A 560 6.79 -21.37 7.70
N GLU A 561 5.57 -21.08 8.18
CA GLU A 561 4.59 -22.13 8.48
C GLU A 561 4.14 -22.89 7.21
N TRP A 562 3.46 -24.01 7.45
CA TRP A 562 2.70 -24.76 6.47
C TRP A 562 1.22 -24.73 6.86
N SER A 563 0.32 -24.56 5.89
CA SER A 563 -1.13 -24.65 6.12
C SER A 563 -1.62 -26.05 5.74
N ALA A 564 -2.23 -26.75 6.70
CA ALA A 564 -2.89 -28.03 6.43
C ALA A 564 -4.19 -27.86 5.62
N ALA A 565 -4.95 -26.79 5.89
CA ALA A 565 -6.23 -26.56 5.22
C ALA A 565 -6.05 -26.18 3.74
N LEU A 566 -5.07 -25.33 3.44
CA LEU A 566 -4.75 -24.89 2.08
C LEU A 566 -3.81 -25.85 1.34
N GLY A 567 -3.08 -26.71 2.06
CA GLY A 567 -2.14 -27.66 1.49
C GLY A 567 -0.92 -27.00 0.82
N VAL A 568 -0.50 -25.83 1.31
CA VAL A 568 0.60 -25.01 0.78
C VAL A 568 1.45 -24.38 1.88
N GLY A 569 2.66 -23.96 1.54
CA GLY A 569 3.43 -23.05 2.38
C GLY A 569 2.88 -21.63 2.28
N VAL A 570 2.90 -20.91 3.40
CA VAL A 570 2.22 -19.60 3.52
C VAL A 570 3.09 -18.40 3.08
N ALA A 571 4.23 -18.64 2.42
CA ALA A 571 5.11 -17.63 1.81
C ALA A 571 5.20 -16.31 2.63
N CYS A 572 5.73 -16.43 3.85
CA CYS A 572 5.64 -15.43 4.92
C CYS A 572 6.59 -14.23 4.75
N ALA A 573 6.14 -13.09 5.26
CA ALA A 573 6.96 -11.89 5.42
C ALA A 573 8.14 -12.13 6.38
N PHE A 574 9.12 -11.23 6.39
CA PHE A 574 10.30 -11.30 7.25
C PHE A 574 9.90 -11.26 8.74
N GLU A 575 8.91 -10.43 9.04
CA GLU A 575 8.30 -10.19 10.34
C GLU A 575 7.59 -11.44 10.89
N ASP A 576 6.99 -12.24 10.00
CA ASP A 576 6.29 -13.50 10.30
C ASP A 576 7.19 -14.75 10.21
N ALA A 577 8.48 -14.58 9.86
CA ALA A 577 9.38 -15.70 9.60
C ALA A 577 9.82 -16.38 10.90
N LEU A 578 9.68 -17.71 10.96
CA LEU A 578 10.20 -18.55 12.05
C LEU A 578 11.74 -18.49 12.12
N LEU A 579 12.36 -18.26 10.97
CA LEU A 579 13.78 -17.97 10.81
C LEU A 579 14.02 -17.29 9.46
N ASN A 580 14.91 -16.31 9.41
CA ASN A 580 15.42 -15.73 8.16
C ASN A 580 16.94 -15.56 8.26
N GLN A 581 17.71 -16.34 7.50
CA GLN A 581 19.16 -16.45 7.66
C GLN A 581 19.93 -16.37 6.34
N THR A 582 20.97 -15.54 6.30
CA THR A 582 21.94 -15.51 5.20
C THR A 582 22.87 -16.72 5.24
N ILE A 583 22.97 -17.44 4.13
CA ILE A 583 23.80 -18.62 3.92
C ILE A 583 24.93 -18.25 2.94
N ALA A 584 26.14 -18.02 3.44
CA ALA A 584 27.32 -17.70 2.63
C ALA A 584 28.30 -18.88 2.46
N ALA A 585 28.09 -19.98 3.19
CA ALA A 585 28.86 -21.21 3.13
C ALA A 585 28.01 -22.37 3.67
N ASP A 586 28.52 -23.61 3.62
CA ASP A 586 27.88 -24.76 4.26
C ASP A 586 27.61 -24.48 5.75
N THR A 587 26.34 -24.50 6.14
CA THR A 587 25.85 -23.98 7.43
C THR A 587 24.87 -24.98 8.06
N ALA A 588 25.04 -25.22 9.36
CA ALA A 588 24.01 -25.88 10.17
C ALA A 588 22.97 -24.83 10.59
N VAL A 589 21.70 -25.11 10.32
CA VAL A 589 20.57 -24.23 10.61
C VAL A 589 19.61 -24.97 11.54
N SER A 590 19.17 -24.34 12.62
CA SER A 590 18.32 -24.95 13.64
C SER A 590 17.17 -24.02 13.98
N PHE A 591 15.95 -24.55 14.04
CA PHE A 591 14.75 -23.83 14.49
C PHE A 591 13.76 -24.77 15.17
N THR A 592 12.83 -24.21 15.94
CA THR A 592 11.77 -24.99 16.60
C THR A 592 10.68 -25.35 15.60
N CYS A 593 10.28 -26.62 15.52
CA CYS A 593 9.14 -27.05 14.71
C CYS A 593 7.87 -26.29 15.14
N PRO A 594 7.21 -25.55 14.23
CA PRO A 594 5.96 -24.86 14.54
C PRO A 594 4.80 -25.86 14.61
N LEU A 595 3.74 -25.49 15.34
CA LEU A 595 2.44 -26.12 15.22
C LEU A 595 1.81 -25.72 13.88
N ILE A 596 1.21 -26.67 13.15
CA ILE A 596 0.33 -26.36 12.03
C ILE A 596 -1.01 -25.89 12.62
N ARG A 597 -1.21 -24.57 12.66
CA ARG A 597 -2.31 -23.94 13.42
C ARG A 597 -3.71 -24.32 12.92
N ASP A 598 -3.83 -24.71 11.65
CA ASP A 598 -5.06 -25.12 10.97
C ASP A 598 -5.16 -26.65 10.74
N ALA A 599 -4.35 -27.45 11.46
CA ALA A 599 -4.51 -28.89 11.46
C ALA A 599 -5.80 -29.32 12.20
N ALA A 600 -6.44 -30.38 11.72
CA ALA A 600 -7.58 -30.98 12.41
C ALA A 600 -7.15 -31.59 13.77
N GLU A 601 -8.05 -31.61 14.75
CA GLU A 601 -7.78 -32.13 16.12
C GLU A 601 -7.30 -33.59 16.14
N ASP A 602 -7.56 -34.38 15.08
CA ASP A 602 -7.16 -35.77 14.92
C ASP A 602 -6.16 -36.02 13.77
N ALA A 603 -5.48 -34.97 13.28
CA ALA A 603 -4.48 -35.09 12.23
C ALA A 603 -3.27 -35.93 12.68
N ASP A 604 -2.82 -36.86 11.83
CA ASP A 604 -1.58 -37.64 12.03
C ASP A 604 -0.29 -36.76 12.02
N VAL A 605 -0.43 -35.46 11.74
CA VAL A 605 0.65 -34.48 11.59
C VAL A 605 0.24 -33.17 12.25
N GLU A 606 0.86 -32.87 13.39
CA GLU A 606 0.58 -31.66 14.18
C GLU A 606 1.55 -30.50 13.87
N GLY A 607 2.73 -30.77 13.29
CA GLY A 607 3.79 -29.78 13.06
C GLY A 607 4.42 -29.87 11.69
N GLY A 608 4.83 -28.72 11.14
CA GLY A 608 5.41 -28.66 9.79
C GLY A 608 5.68 -27.25 9.27
N TYR A 609 6.62 -27.16 8.33
CA TYR A 609 7.19 -25.90 7.87
C TYR A 609 7.45 -25.88 6.37
N SER A 610 7.69 -24.69 5.84
CA SER A 610 8.00 -24.42 4.44
C SER A 610 9.33 -23.68 4.36
N LEU A 611 10.14 -23.97 3.34
CA LEU A 611 11.40 -23.29 3.11
C LEU A 611 11.31 -22.44 1.84
N TYR A 612 11.75 -21.19 1.95
CA TYR A 612 11.81 -20.24 0.86
C TYR A 612 13.26 -19.76 0.71
N VAL A 613 13.74 -19.64 -0.53
CA VAL A 613 15.10 -19.21 -0.82
C VAL A 613 15.15 -18.09 -1.85
N ALA A 614 16.12 -17.19 -1.69
CA ALA A 614 16.40 -16.14 -2.65
C ALA A 614 17.91 -15.80 -2.66
N PRO A 615 18.49 -15.38 -3.79
CA PRO A 615 19.83 -14.81 -3.81
C PRO A 615 19.93 -13.58 -2.90
N LEU A 616 21.03 -13.41 -2.14
CA LEU A 616 21.18 -12.25 -1.27
C LEU A 616 21.22 -10.94 -2.08
N TRP A 617 21.91 -10.97 -3.24
CA TRP A 617 21.82 -9.95 -4.28
C TRP A 617 20.96 -10.51 -5.44
N PRO A 618 19.85 -9.85 -5.85
CA PRO A 618 18.88 -10.45 -6.78
C PRO A 618 19.41 -10.92 -8.14
N GLU A 619 20.49 -10.35 -8.65
CA GLU A 619 21.10 -10.73 -9.94
C GLU A 619 22.02 -11.96 -9.85
N ASP A 620 22.31 -12.46 -8.64
CA ASP A 620 23.24 -13.58 -8.46
C ASP A 620 22.55 -14.94 -8.65
N ASP A 621 23.16 -15.82 -9.45
CA ASP A 621 22.77 -17.23 -9.50
C ASP A 621 23.19 -17.99 -8.23
N GLY A 622 22.31 -18.87 -7.73
CA GLY A 622 22.63 -19.84 -6.68
C GLY A 622 21.50 -20.84 -6.44
N GLU A 623 21.87 -22.03 -5.96
CA GLU A 623 20.93 -23.09 -5.57
C GLU A 623 21.38 -23.66 -4.22
N LEU A 624 20.48 -23.71 -3.24
CA LEU A 624 20.76 -24.32 -1.93
C LEU A 624 20.38 -25.80 -1.94
N VAL A 625 21.28 -26.65 -1.42
CA VAL A 625 20.98 -28.05 -1.16
C VAL A 625 20.73 -28.22 0.33
N VAL A 626 19.45 -28.39 0.71
CA VAL A 626 19.03 -28.55 2.11
C VAL A 626 18.78 -30.03 2.43
N ASN A 627 19.34 -30.51 3.53
CA ASN A 627 19.08 -31.86 4.05
C ASN A 627 18.71 -31.79 5.54
N ARG A 628 17.59 -32.41 5.95
CA ARG A 628 17.24 -32.52 7.37
C ARG A 628 18.11 -33.59 8.04
N ASN A 629 18.72 -33.23 9.16
CA ASN A 629 19.45 -34.15 10.02
C ASN A 629 18.45 -34.92 10.89
N ARG A 630 18.60 -36.25 10.99
CA ARG A 630 17.76 -37.16 11.82
C ARG A 630 18.65 -38.08 12.65
#